data_AF-A0A842Q4E4-F1
#
_entry.id   AF-A0A842Q4E4-F1
#
_cell.length_a   1.000
_cell.length_b   1.000
_cell.length_c   1.000
_cell.angle_alpha   90.00
_cell.angle_beta   90.00
_cell.angle_gamma   90.00
#
_symmetry.space_group_name_H-M   'P 1'
#
loop_
_entity.id
_entity.type
_entity.pdbx_description
1 polymer ?
#
loop_
_entity_poly.entity_id
_entity_poly.type
_entity_poly.pdbx_seq_one_letter_code
_entity_poly.pdbx_strand_id
1 'polypeptide(L)'
;MTSDKNLPEQSLSLGLLLVAIVGIAFATSTSILNNNQLEAQQQQTQTSMPHNAKGHESHQAVYMQNSSQGVVYNGTVTFSTSKPVDIIAIEDVTGQQQNVSATANVWDVNGNKFAPKTLMKNVTEGTVNFNGSGILTHSTSSQPYNATFTINAAPTKQ
;
A
#
# COMPACT_ATOMS: atom_id res chain seq x y z
N MET A 1 8.56 28.83 78.95
CA MET A 1 9.46 27.87 78.28
C MET A 1 8.71 26.55 78.25
N THR A 2 8.27 25.94 77.15
CA THR A 2 8.50 26.04 75.70
C THR A 2 7.23 25.42 75.07
N SER A 3 6.44 26.18 74.32
CA SER A 3 6.21 25.99 72.87
C SER A 3 6.52 24.59 72.34
N ASP A 4 5.48 23.84 71.95
CA ASP A 4 5.51 23.05 70.72
C ASP A 4 4.13 23.09 70.05
N LYS A 5 4.14 23.63 68.82
CA LYS A 5 2.98 23.75 67.93
C LYS A 5 2.92 22.47 67.11
N ASN A 6 1.84 21.71 67.25
CA ASN A 6 1.55 20.63 66.31
C ASN A 6 1.17 21.24 64.96
N LEU A 7 2.04 21.06 63.96
CA LEU A 7 1.79 21.40 62.56
C LEU A 7 0.77 20.39 61.97
N PRO A 8 -0.19 20.83 61.14
CA PRO A 8 -1.10 19.92 60.46
C PRO A 8 -0.39 19.25 59.27
N GLU A 9 -0.50 17.92 59.16
CA GLU A 9 -0.04 17.19 57.99
C GLU A 9 -0.91 17.56 56.77
N GLN A 10 -0.40 18.45 55.93
CA GLN A 10 -0.86 18.57 54.56
C GLN A 10 -0.21 17.45 53.74
N SER A 11 -0.95 16.36 53.52
CA SER A 11 -0.56 15.34 52.56
C SER A 11 -0.68 15.93 51.15
N LEU A 12 0.47 16.21 50.55
CA LEU A 12 0.55 16.54 49.13
C LEU A 12 0.12 15.32 48.30
N SER A 13 -0.85 15.55 47.43
CA SER A 13 -1.25 14.68 46.34
C SER A 13 -0.05 14.29 45.47
N LEU A 14 0.14 12.98 45.26
CA LEU A 14 0.98 12.47 44.17
C LEU A 14 0.11 11.54 43.30
N GLY A 15 -0.69 12.15 42.43
CA GLY A 15 -1.38 11.43 41.38
C GLY A 15 -0.37 10.89 40.36
N LEU A 16 -0.20 9.57 40.30
CA LEU A 16 0.64 8.92 39.30
C LEU A 16 -0.16 8.78 37.99
N LEU A 17 0.08 9.66 37.02
CA LEU A 17 -0.48 9.53 35.68
C LEU A 17 0.40 8.56 34.86
N LEU A 18 -0.03 7.32 34.71
CA LEU A 18 0.61 6.36 33.81
C LEU A 18 0.17 6.63 32.37
N VAL A 19 1.01 7.35 31.60
CA VAL A 19 0.86 7.42 30.15
C VAL A 19 1.49 6.17 29.56
N ALA A 20 0.65 5.20 29.17
CA ALA A 20 1.08 4.05 28.39
C ALA A 20 1.37 4.51 26.96
N ILE A 21 2.62 4.89 26.68
CA ILE A 21 3.09 5.09 25.31
C ILE A 21 3.27 3.69 24.70
N VAL A 22 2.27 3.23 23.95
CA VAL A 22 2.44 2.08 23.07
C VAL A 22 3.35 2.53 21.92
N GLY A 23 4.65 2.32 22.08
CA GLY A 23 5.62 2.50 21.02
C GLY A 23 5.37 1.47 19.93
N ILE A 24 4.74 1.87 18.82
CA ILE A 24 4.77 1.09 17.59
C ILE A 24 6.18 1.23 17.03
N ALA A 25 7.02 0.22 17.26
CA ALA A 25 8.31 0.14 16.59
C ALA A 25 8.07 -0.21 15.11
N PHE A 26 8.20 0.77 14.22
CA PHE A 26 8.42 0.49 12.81
C PHE A 26 9.87 0.02 12.67
N ALA A 27 10.08 -1.29 12.57
CA ALA A 27 11.38 -1.83 12.21
C ALA A 27 11.64 -1.50 10.72
N THR A 28 12.41 -0.45 10.44
CA THR A 28 13.01 -0.27 9.11
C THR A 28 14.23 -1.18 9.05
N SER A 29 14.09 -2.36 8.43
CA SER A 29 15.23 -3.22 8.15
C SER A 29 16.14 -2.55 7.11
N THR A 30 17.26 -1.98 7.54
CA THR A 30 18.34 -1.60 6.63
C THR A 30 19.23 -2.82 6.40
N SER A 31 19.11 -3.45 5.23
CA SER A 31 20.02 -4.50 4.81
C SER A 31 21.35 -3.89 4.34
N ILE A 32 22.41 -4.10 5.11
CA ILE A 32 23.80 -3.79 4.72
C ILE A 32 24.25 -4.84 3.71
N LEU A 33 24.63 -4.38 2.52
CA LEU A 33 25.00 -5.20 1.35
C LEU A 33 26.37 -5.87 1.53
N ASN A 34 26.42 -7.20 1.34
CA ASN A 34 27.64 -7.92 1.01
C ASN A 34 27.56 -8.39 -0.45
N ASN A 35 28.56 -8.00 -1.24
CA ASN A 35 28.67 -8.23 -2.67
C ASN A 35 28.86 -9.72 -2.99
N ASN A 36 27.77 -10.41 -3.31
CA ASN A 36 27.70 -11.54 -4.24
C ASN A 36 26.25 -11.62 -4.72
N GLN A 37 26.01 -11.14 -5.94
CA GLN A 37 24.70 -10.84 -6.50
C GLN A 37 23.82 -12.09 -6.69
N LEU A 38 23.03 -12.40 -5.67
CA LEU A 38 21.63 -12.78 -5.85
C LEU A 38 20.83 -11.61 -5.29
N GLU A 39 20.33 -10.73 -6.17
CA GLU A 39 19.34 -9.73 -5.75
C GLU A 39 18.11 -10.49 -5.28
N ALA A 40 18.03 -10.77 -3.97
CA ALA A 40 16.83 -11.35 -3.38
C ALA A 40 15.69 -10.37 -3.69
N GLN A 41 14.74 -10.78 -4.53
CA GLN A 41 13.52 -10.04 -4.78
C GLN A 41 12.88 -9.77 -3.42
N GLN A 42 12.89 -8.51 -2.99
CA GLN A 42 12.43 -8.16 -1.66
C GLN A 42 10.94 -8.41 -1.60
N GLN A 43 10.54 -9.30 -0.70
CA GLN A 43 9.15 -9.50 -0.36
C GLN A 43 8.65 -8.27 0.41
N GLN A 44 7.50 -7.74 -0.01
CA GLN A 44 6.88 -6.57 0.59
C GLN A 44 5.53 -6.98 1.17
N THR A 45 5.17 -6.44 2.33
CA THR A 45 3.83 -6.56 2.91
C THR A 45 3.26 -5.16 3.11
N GLN A 46 2.05 -4.93 2.60
CA GLN A 46 1.35 -3.65 2.72
C GLN A 46 -0.10 -3.88 3.16
N THR A 47 -0.61 -2.98 3.97
CA THR A 47 -2.05 -2.89 4.26
C THR A 47 -2.72 -2.02 3.20
N SER A 48 -3.88 -2.45 2.72
CA SER A 48 -4.65 -1.70 1.73
C SER A 48 -5.11 -0.34 2.26
N MET A 49 -5.29 0.59 1.33
CA MET A 49 -5.87 1.91 1.59
C MET A 49 -7.07 2.15 0.67
N PRO A 50 -7.95 3.12 1.01
CA PRO A 50 -9.01 3.55 0.09
C PRO A 50 -8.46 3.82 -1.32
N HIS A 51 -9.12 3.27 -2.33
CA HIS A 51 -8.71 3.45 -3.72
C HIS A 51 -8.88 4.92 -4.11
N ASN A 52 -7.86 5.50 -4.75
CA ASN A 52 -7.79 6.94 -5.01
C ASN A 52 -8.45 7.38 -6.34
N ALA A 53 -8.93 6.44 -7.16
CA ALA A 53 -9.70 6.81 -8.34
C ALA A 53 -11.11 7.30 -7.99
N LYS A 54 -11.55 8.30 -8.74
CA LYS A 54 -12.89 8.88 -8.63
C LYS A 54 -13.98 7.81 -8.79
N GLY A 55 -14.90 7.76 -7.83
CA GLY A 55 -16.00 6.79 -7.78
C GLY A 55 -15.62 5.42 -7.21
N HIS A 56 -14.36 5.24 -6.77
CA HIS A 56 -13.86 4.02 -6.15
C HIS A 56 -13.43 4.24 -4.69
N GLU A 57 -13.77 5.37 -4.07
CA GLU A 57 -13.26 5.78 -2.75
C GLU A 57 -13.70 4.85 -1.61
N SER A 58 -14.79 4.08 -1.81
CA SER A 58 -15.25 3.05 -0.88
C SER A 58 -14.53 1.71 -1.03
N HIS A 59 -13.70 1.54 -2.05
CA HIS A 59 -12.94 0.33 -2.34
C HIS A 59 -11.55 0.37 -1.68
N GLN A 60 -10.87 -0.77 -1.61
CA GLN A 60 -9.54 -0.90 -1.00
C GLN A 60 -8.51 -1.40 -2.04
N ALA A 61 -7.28 -0.87 -1.99
CA ALA A 61 -6.22 -1.21 -2.94
C ALA A 61 -4.82 -1.23 -2.33
N VAL A 62 -3.93 -2.03 -2.94
CA VAL A 62 -2.48 -1.99 -2.72
C VAL A 62 -1.80 -1.90 -4.08
N TYR A 63 -1.00 -0.85 -4.29
CA TYR A 63 -0.20 -0.70 -5.51
C TYR A 63 1.10 -1.47 -5.36
N MET A 64 1.21 -2.59 -6.08
CA MET A 64 2.41 -3.44 -6.08
C MET A 64 3.49 -2.88 -7.02
N GLN A 65 3.07 -2.25 -8.12
CA GLN A 65 3.89 -1.35 -8.94
C GLN A 65 3.12 -0.06 -9.18
N ASN A 66 3.68 1.05 -8.74
CA ASN A 66 3.12 2.36 -9.03
C ASN A 66 3.38 2.75 -10.49
N SER A 67 2.42 3.49 -11.06
CA SER A 67 2.60 4.11 -12.37
C SER A 67 3.70 5.18 -12.32
N SER A 68 4.42 5.29 -13.42
CA SER A 68 5.30 6.42 -13.73
C SER A 68 5.01 6.87 -15.15
N GLN A 69 4.85 8.17 -15.35
CA GLN A 69 4.41 8.72 -16.63
C GLN A 69 5.34 8.28 -17.77
N GLY A 70 4.76 7.76 -18.85
CA GLY A 70 5.50 7.29 -20.02
C GLY A 70 6.25 5.98 -19.83
N VAL A 71 6.19 5.37 -18.65
CA VAL A 71 6.85 4.08 -18.36
C VAL A 71 5.83 2.97 -18.48
N VAL A 72 6.18 1.96 -19.28
CA VAL A 72 5.49 0.67 -19.30
C VAL A 72 6.43 -0.35 -18.67
N TYR A 73 5.90 -1.18 -17.78
CA TYR A 73 6.62 -2.28 -17.18
C TYR A 73 6.23 -3.58 -17.86
N ASN A 74 7.20 -4.49 -17.98
CA ASN A 74 6.94 -5.90 -18.23
C ASN A 74 7.50 -6.69 -17.05
N GLY A 75 6.68 -7.53 -16.44
CA GLY A 75 7.09 -8.23 -15.24
C GLY A 75 6.17 -9.32 -14.76
N THR A 76 6.57 -9.91 -13.64
CA THR A 76 5.86 -10.95 -12.93
C THR A 76 5.66 -10.52 -11.48
N VAL A 77 4.45 -10.74 -10.95
CA VAL A 77 4.12 -10.55 -9.54
C VAL A 77 3.66 -11.88 -8.96
N THR A 78 4.22 -12.26 -7.81
CA THR A 78 3.68 -13.33 -6.97
C THR A 78 3.16 -12.71 -5.68
N PHE A 79 1.94 -13.05 -5.28
CA PHE A 79 1.27 -12.41 -4.16
C PHE A 79 0.44 -13.38 -3.33
N SER A 80 0.13 -12.96 -2.10
CA SER A 80 -0.93 -13.49 -1.25
C SER A 80 -1.62 -12.36 -0.49
N THR A 81 -2.89 -12.54 -0.14
CA THR A 81 -3.72 -11.53 0.54
C THR A 81 -4.56 -12.13 1.65
N SER A 82 -4.87 -11.33 2.68
CA SER A 82 -5.71 -11.78 3.80
C SER A 82 -7.20 -11.85 3.48
N LYS A 83 -7.63 -11.32 2.33
CA LYS A 83 -9.00 -11.35 1.80
C LYS A 83 -8.97 -11.51 0.28
N PRO A 84 -10.04 -12.03 -0.34
CA PRO A 84 -10.13 -12.10 -1.81
C PRO A 84 -10.04 -10.71 -2.47
N VAL A 85 -9.24 -10.62 -3.52
CA VAL A 85 -9.00 -9.41 -4.31
C VAL A 85 -9.02 -9.69 -5.80
N ASP A 86 -9.19 -8.66 -6.60
CA ASP A 86 -8.89 -8.64 -8.02
C ASP A 86 -7.44 -8.18 -8.23
N ILE A 87 -6.76 -8.73 -9.23
CA ILE A 87 -5.42 -8.31 -9.65
C ILE A 87 -5.57 -7.55 -10.96
N ILE A 88 -5.17 -6.29 -10.96
CA ILE A 88 -5.44 -5.36 -12.04
C ILE A 88 -4.13 -4.72 -12.49
N ALA A 89 -3.78 -4.91 -13.76
CA ALA A 89 -2.79 -4.08 -14.42
C ALA A 89 -3.46 -2.79 -14.92
N ILE A 90 -2.75 -1.68 -14.85
CA ILE A 90 -3.22 -0.39 -15.38
C ILE A 90 -2.31 0.08 -16.50
N GLU A 91 -2.90 0.75 -17.47
CA GLU A 91 -2.20 1.47 -18.54
C GLU A 91 -2.44 2.97 -18.37
N ASP A 92 -1.38 3.76 -18.43
CA ASP A 92 -1.47 5.22 -18.37
C ASP A 92 -1.88 5.75 -19.75
N VAL A 93 -3.10 6.26 -19.84
CA VAL A 93 -3.69 6.84 -21.04
C VAL A 93 -3.91 8.35 -20.88
N THR A 94 -3.18 8.97 -19.95
CA THR A 94 -3.24 10.42 -19.70
C THR A 94 -2.87 11.18 -20.98
N GLY A 95 -3.73 12.11 -21.39
CA GLY A 95 -3.57 12.86 -22.64
C GLY A 95 -3.85 12.06 -23.92
N GLN A 96 -4.18 10.76 -23.84
CA GLN A 96 -4.46 9.88 -24.98
C GLN A 96 -5.95 9.55 -25.14
N GLN A 97 -6.85 10.37 -24.57
CA GLN A 97 -8.29 10.09 -24.47
C GLN A 97 -8.99 9.84 -25.81
N GLN A 98 -8.45 10.34 -26.93
CA GLN A 98 -8.99 10.10 -28.28
C GLN A 98 -8.71 8.68 -28.80
N ASN A 99 -7.71 7.99 -28.23
CA ASN A 99 -7.27 6.65 -28.64
C ASN A 99 -7.78 5.54 -27.71
N VAL A 100 -8.49 5.90 -26.63
CA VAL A 100 -9.09 4.94 -25.71
C VAL A 100 -10.50 4.62 -26.21
N SER A 101 -10.81 3.34 -26.36
CA SER A 101 -12.16 2.90 -26.71
C SER A 101 -13.20 3.57 -25.80
N ALA A 102 -14.28 4.10 -26.37
CA ALA A 102 -15.36 4.77 -25.63
C ALA A 102 -16.07 3.86 -24.60
N THR A 103 -15.79 2.55 -24.64
CA THR A 103 -16.30 1.54 -23.70
C THR A 103 -15.32 1.16 -22.60
N ALA A 104 -14.08 1.66 -22.64
CA ALA A 104 -13.10 1.37 -21.61
C ALA A 104 -13.47 2.09 -20.30
N ASN A 105 -13.53 1.34 -19.20
CA ASN A 105 -13.72 1.89 -17.87
C ASN A 105 -12.45 2.63 -17.41
N VAL A 106 -12.26 3.87 -17.86
CA VAL A 106 -11.09 4.66 -17.49
C VAL A 106 -11.22 5.21 -16.08
N TRP A 107 -10.24 4.92 -15.23
CA TRP A 107 -10.12 5.49 -13.90
C TRP A 107 -9.47 6.87 -13.94
N ASP A 108 -10.03 7.80 -13.19
CA ASP A 108 -9.46 9.13 -12.97
C ASP A 108 -8.81 9.17 -11.59
N VAL A 109 -7.49 9.34 -11.55
CA VAL A 109 -6.70 9.49 -10.33
C VAL A 109 -6.01 10.85 -10.39
N ASN A 110 -6.59 11.85 -9.71
CA ASN A 110 -6.06 13.21 -9.65
C ASN A 110 -5.78 13.84 -11.04
N GLY A 111 -6.66 13.58 -12.03
CA GLY A 111 -6.51 14.08 -13.40
C GLY A 111 -5.74 13.14 -14.34
N ASN A 112 -4.98 12.19 -13.80
CA ASN A 112 -4.37 11.12 -14.59
C ASN A 112 -5.42 10.07 -14.97
N LYS A 113 -5.29 9.49 -16.16
CA LYS A 113 -6.26 8.56 -16.74
C LYS A 113 -5.63 7.18 -16.86
N PHE A 114 -6.26 6.18 -16.26
CA PHE A 114 -5.77 4.81 -16.25
C PHE A 114 -6.81 3.85 -16.83
N ALA A 115 -6.41 3.04 -17.81
CA ALA A 115 -7.22 1.95 -18.33
C ALA A 115 -6.88 0.66 -17.55
N PRO A 116 -7.82 0.11 -16.75
CA PRO A 116 -7.60 -1.11 -15.99
C PRO A 116 -7.83 -2.36 -16.84
N LYS A 117 -7.03 -3.39 -16.58
CA LYS A 117 -7.17 -4.74 -17.11
C LYS A 117 -7.08 -5.76 -15.98
N THR A 118 -8.21 -6.37 -15.64
CA THR A 118 -8.24 -7.46 -14.65
C THR A 118 -7.52 -8.70 -15.20
N LEU A 119 -6.51 -9.17 -14.47
CA LEU A 119 -5.72 -10.36 -14.79
C LEU A 119 -6.21 -11.58 -14.01
N MET A 120 -6.64 -11.38 -12.76
CA MET A 120 -7.25 -12.38 -11.90
C MET A 120 -8.39 -11.74 -11.11
N LYS A 121 -9.41 -12.52 -10.75
CA LYS A 121 -10.60 -12.04 -10.06
C LYS A 121 -10.89 -12.85 -8.82
N ASN A 122 -11.15 -12.18 -7.70
CA ASN A 122 -11.57 -12.79 -6.43
C ASN A 122 -10.62 -13.92 -5.95
N VAL A 123 -9.32 -13.64 -5.90
CA VAL A 123 -8.25 -14.56 -5.50
C VAL A 123 -7.57 -14.11 -4.21
N THR A 124 -6.99 -15.04 -3.47
CA THR A 124 -6.19 -14.76 -2.26
C THR A 124 -4.70 -14.96 -2.46
N GLU A 125 -4.28 -15.54 -3.58
CA GLU A 125 -2.88 -15.78 -3.91
C GLU A 125 -2.73 -16.05 -5.41
N GLY A 126 -1.53 -15.91 -5.92
CA GLY A 126 -1.22 -16.29 -7.29
C GLY A 126 0.06 -15.67 -7.83
N THR A 127 0.37 -16.05 -9.06
CA THR A 127 1.44 -15.45 -9.85
C THR A 127 0.89 -15.00 -11.20
N VAL A 128 1.14 -13.75 -11.57
CA VAL A 128 0.72 -13.18 -12.87
C VAL A 128 1.87 -12.50 -13.57
N ASN A 129 1.90 -12.65 -14.90
CA ASN A 129 2.66 -11.76 -15.75
C ASN A 129 1.80 -10.56 -16.12
N PHE A 130 2.41 -9.37 -16.19
CA PHE A 130 1.72 -8.16 -16.58
C PHE A 130 2.56 -7.32 -17.54
N ASN A 131 1.85 -6.56 -18.37
CA ASN A 131 2.39 -5.49 -19.16
C ASN A 131 1.47 -4.28 -18.97
N GLY A 132 2.02 -3.17 -18.47
CA GLY A 132 1.24 -1.98 -18.11
C GLY A 132 2.09 -0.96 -17.37
N SER A 133 1.54 0.23 -17.16
CA SER A 133 2.19 1.28 -16.38
C SER A 133 2.24 0.96 -14.88
N GLY A 134 1.35 0.11 -14.38
CA GLY A 134 1.38 -0.36 -13.00
C GLY A 134 0.54 -1.61 -12.77
N ILE A 135 0.58 -2.14 -11.56
CA ILE A 135 -0.26 -3.26 -11.12
C ILE A 135 -0.65 -3.10 -9.66
N LEU A 136 -1.90 -3.42 -9.34
CA LEU A 136 -2.47 -3.31 -8.00
C LEU A 136 -3.39 -4.49 -7.68
N THR A 137 -3.57 -4.73 -6.39
CA THR A 137 -4.71 -5.49 -5.88
C THR A 137 -5.89 -4.55 -5.64
N HIS A 138 -7.11 -5.02 -5.85
CA HIS A 138 -8.34 -4.24 -5.66
C HIS A 138 -9.42 -5.07 -4.96
N SER A 139 -10.13 -4.48 -4.02
CA SER A 139 -11.32 -5.06 -3.41
C SER A 139 -12.44 -4.03 -3.41
N THR A 140 -13.65 -4.43 -3.81
CA THR A 140 -14.84 -3.57 -3.70
C THR A 140 -15.33 -3.42 -2.26
N SER A 141 -14.81 -4.21 -1.32
CA SER A 141 -15.07 -4.04 0.10
C SER A 141 -14.34 -2.81 0.64
N SER A 142 -14.99 -2.08 1.54
CA SER A 142 -14.36 -0.99 2.31
C SER A 142 -13.45 -1.47 3.44
N GLN A 143 -13.44 -2.78 3.71
CA GLN A 143 -12.69 -3.37 4.81
C GLN A 143 -11.22 -3.59 4.41
N PRO A 144 -10.23 -3.03 5.13
CA PRO A 144 -8.82 -3.20 4.79
C PRO A 144 -8.38 -4.68 4.76
N TYR A 145 -7.35 -4.97 3.96
CA TYR A 145 -6.68 -6.26 3.88
C TYR A 145 -5.17 -6.07 3.82
N ASN A 146 -4.42 -7.14 4.07
CA ASN A 146 -2.97 -7.16 3.87
C ASN A 146 -2.65 -7.89 2.56
N ALA A 147 -1.71 -7.35 1.79
CA ALA A 147 -1.13 -7.98 0.62
C ALA A 147 0.37 -8.19 0.87
N THR A 148 0.85 -9.40 0.63
CA THR A 148 2.27 -9.73 0.63
C THR A 148 2.66 -10.15 -0.77
N PHE A 149 3.71 -9.57 -1.34
CA PHE A 149 4.08 -9.83 -2.72
C PHE A 149 5.58 -9.69 -2.97
N THR A 150 6.03 -10.35 -4.03
CA THR A 150 7.30 -10.09 -4.70
C THR A 150 7.01 -9.62 -6.12
N ILE A 151 7.81 -8.68 -6.61
CA ILE A 151 7.69 -8.17 -7.97
C ILE A 151 9.05 -8.20 -8.67
N ASN A 152 9.02 -8.69 -9.91
CA ASN A 152 10.13 -8.59 -10.84
C ASN A 152 9.62 -7.90 -12.10
N ALA A 153 9.90 -6.62 -12.24
CA ALA A 153 9.43 -5.83 -13.37
C ALA A 153 10.55 -4.94 -13.90
N ALA A 154 10.67 -4.88 -15.21
CA ALA A 154 11.61 -4.00 -15.90
C ALA A 154 10.84 -2.99 -16.74
N PRO A 155 11.28 -1.72 -16.78
CA PRO A 155 10.73 -0.74 -17.70
C PRO A 155 11.07 -1.17 -19.14
N THR A 156 10.07 -1.21 -20.00
CA THR A 156 10.28 -1.37 -21.45
C THR A 156 10.54 -0.01 -22.06
N LYS A 157 11.61 0.11 -22.85
CA LYS A 157 11.81 1.30 -23.70
C LYS A 157 10.66 1.33 -24.71
N GLN A 158 9.95 2.45 -24.75
CA GLN A 158 9.07 2.77 -25.87
C GLN A 158 9.91 3.15 -27.10
#